data_AF-A0A934B2L8-F1
#
_entry.id   AF-A0A934B2L8-F1
#
_cell.length_a   1.000
_cell.length_b   1.000
_cell.length_c   1.000
_cell.angle_alpha   90.00
_cell.angle_beta   90.00
_cell.angle_gamma   90.00
#
_symmetry.space_group_name_H-M   'P 1'
#
loop_
_entity.id
_entity.type
_entity.pdbx_description
1 polymer ?
#
loop_
_entity_poly.entity_id
_entity_poly.type
_entity_poly.pdbx_seq_one_letter_code
_entity_poly.pdbx_strand_id
1 'polypeptide(L)'
;MHDKLKKFDPAVDKRFLVALSGIMWIGVGIMLCTLAVTWLLRTTGRAGIWSGAAGAMLSLIVYYFGFLKIVDRNIGRILAKKGKICIFGFQPWKSYFMIALMIGMGTALRHSSLPRHYLAIIYIAMGGAMLLSSVRYFRTFIKLITDKS
;
A
#
# COMPACT_ATOMS: atom_id res chain seq x y z
N MET A 1 25.44 38.69 4.62
CA MET A 1 24.32 38.00 3.93
C MET A 1 24.85 36.70 3.36
N HIS A 2 24.57 35.53 3.94
CA HIS A 2 24.48 34.19 3.31
C HIS A 2 24.24 33.15 4.43
N ASP A 3 23.21 33.40 5.26
CA ASP A 3 22.90 32.62 6.48
C ASP A 3 21.60 31.80 6.35
N LYS A 4 21.15 31.52 5.12
CA LYS A 4 19.78 31.05 4.87
C LYS A 4 19.65 29.83 3.96
N LEU A 5 20.70 29.02 3.81
CA LEU A 5 20.59 27.75 3.08
C LEU A 5 21.36 26.61 3.75
N LYS A 6 21.25 26.48 5.08
CA LYS A 6 21.36 25.15 5.72
C LYS A 6 20.12 24.34 5.36
N LYS A 7 20.10 23.97 4.09
CA LYS A 7 19.75 22.66 3.55
C LYS A 7 18.79 21.91 4.46
N PHE A 8 17.52 21.95 4.07
CA PHE A 8 16.55 20.90 4.37
C PHE A 8 17.19 19.56 3.99
N ASP A 9 18.00 19.00 4.89
CA ASP A 9 18.31 17.59 4.91
C ASP A 9 17.17 17.00 5.73
N PRO A 10 16.10 16.49 5.11
CA PRO A 10 15.23 15.58 5.82
C PRO A 10 16.02 14.27 5.97
N ALA A 11 16.99 14.28 6.87
CA ALA A 11 17.72 13.12 7.32
C ALA A 11 16.79 12.31 8.21
N VAL A 12 15.76 11.72 7.59
CA VAL A 12 14.72 11.01 8.32
C VAL A 12 15.24 9.61 8.65
N ASP A 13 15.11 9.23 9.92
CA ASP A 13 15.50 7.92 10.41
C ASP A 13 14.75 6.83 9.62
N LYS A 14 15.43 5.71 9.33
CA LYS A 14 14.86 4.52 8.67
C LYS A 14 13.53 4.08 9.29
N ARG A 15 13.32 4.35 10.58
CA ARG A 15 12.06 4.13 11.31
C ARG A 15 10.87 4.88 10.71
N PHE A 16 11.00 6.20 10.54
CA PHE A 16 9.95 7.01 9.95
C PHE A 16 9.63 6.58 8.52
N LEU A 17 10.64 6.13 7.79
CA LEU A 17 10.47 5.69 6.42
C LEU A 17 9.68 4.37 6.32
N VAL A 18 9.92 3.44 7.24
CA VAL A 18 9.09 2.22 7.40
C VAL A 18 7.66 2.59 7.80
N ALA A 19 7.49 3.51 8.76
CA ALA A 19 6.17 3.96 9.21
C ALA A 19 5.38 4.65 8.08
N LEU A 20 6.01 5.57 7.34
CA LEU A 20 5.40 6.29 6.22
C LEU A 20 4.95 5.32 5.11
N SER A 21 5.78 4.31 4.82
CA SER A 21 5.42 3.25 3.86
C SER A 21 4.17 2.48 4.33
N GLY A 22 4.12 2.12 5.63
CA GLY A 22 2.96 1.46 6.22
C GLY A 22 1.68 2.32 6.16
N ILE A 23 1.76 3.61 6.52
CA ILE A 23 0.63 4.55 6.48
C ILE A 23 0.11 4.71 5.05
N MET A 24 0.99 4.86 4.07
CA MET A 24 0.60 4.96 2.67
C MET A 24 -0.13 3.69 2.20
N TRP A 25 0.35 2.50 2.59
CA TRP A 25 -0.30 1.24 2.24
C TRP A 25 -1.68 1.09 2.88
N ILE A 26 -1.85 1.57 4.11
CA ILE A 26 -3.16 1.62 4.77
C ILE A 26 -4.09 2.58 4.04
N GLY A 27 -3.66 3.82 3.78
CA GLY A 27 -4.51 4.83 3.15
C GLY A 27 -5.03 4.38 1.79
N VAL A 28 -4.14 3.81 0.98
CA VAL A 28 -4.47 3.17 -0.30
C VAL A 28 -5.44 2.00 -0.11
N GLY A 29 -5.12 1.08 0.81
CA GLY A 29 -5.92 -0.12 1.05
C GLY A 29 -7.34 0.22 1.48
N ILE A 30 -7.49 1.20 2.38
CA ILE A 30 -8.80 1.72 2.81
C ILE A 30 -9.55 2.30 1.61
N MET A 31 -8.90 3.16 0.81
CA MET A 31 -9.55 3.78 -0.35
C MET A 31 -10.11 2.73 -1.32
N LEU A 32 -9.33 1.69 -1.65
CA LEU A 32 -9.74 0.60 -2.53
C LEU A 32 -10.89 -0.22 -1.92
N CYS A 33 -10.80 -0.58 -0.65
CA CYS A 33 -11.85 -1.31 0.06
C CYS A 33 -13.15 -0.50 0.09
N THR A 34 -13.10 0.82 0.37
CA THR A 34 -14.28 1.69 0.39
C THR A 34 -14.96 1.77 -0.97
N LEU A 35 -14.18 1.91 -2.06
CA LEU A 35 -14.72 1.90 -3.41
C LEU A 35 -15.41 0.57 -3.72
N ALA A 36 -14.75 -0.54 -3.39
CA ALA A 36 -15.30 -1.86 -3.65
C ALA A 36 -16.58 -2.12 -2.86
N VAL A 37 -16.60 -1.79 -1.55
CA VAL A 37 -17.78 -1.92 -0.70
C VAL A 37 -18.91 -1.03 -1.22
N THR A 38 -18.62 0.18 -1.67
CA THR A 38 -19.63 1.07 -2.28
C THR A 38 -20.27 0.44 -3.52
N TRP A 39 -19.49 -0.24 -4.37
CA TRP A 39 -20.04 -0.96 -5.53
C TRP A 39 -20.77 -2.24 -5.14
N LEU A 40 -20.30 -2.95 -4.11
CA LEU A 40 -20.92 -4.16 -3.60
C LEU A 40 -22.28 -3.86 -2.97
N LEU A 41 -22.39 -2.79 -2.18
CA LEU A 41 -23.64 -2.35 -1.54
C LEU A 41 -24.68 -1.89 -2.58
N ARG A 42 -24.24 -1.33 -3.70
CA ARG A 42 -25.12 -0.99 -4.84
C ARG A 42 -25.53 -2.23 -5.65
N THR A 43 -24.82 -3.34 -5.50
CA THR A 43 -25.13 -4.62 -6.13
C THR A 43 -25.96 -5.45 -5.16
N THR A 44 -27.28 -5.23 -5.13
CA THR A 44 -28.19 -5.91 -4.20
C THR A 44 -28.27 -7.42 -4.50
N GLY A 45 -28.13 -8.25 -3.46
CA GLY A 45 -28.40 -9.70 -3.52
C GLY A 45 -27.18 -10.62 -3.30
N ARG A 46 -27.41 -11.94 -3.48
CA ARG A 46 -26.40 -13.01 -3.27
C ARG A 46 -25.13 -12.79 -4.08
N ALA A 47 -25.23 -12.22 -5.28
CA ALA A 47 -24.08 -11.98 -6.16
C ALA A 47 -23.04 -11.01 -5.54
N GLY A 48 -23.49 -10.01 -4.78
CA GLY A 48 -22.59 -9.10 -4.06
C GLY A 48 -21.82 -9.82 -2.96
N ILE A 49 -22.47 -10.68 -2.19
CA ILE A 49 -21.85 -11.45 -1.11
C ILE A 49 -20.80 -12.42 -1.67
N TRP A 50 -21.13 -13.18 -2.72
CA TRP A 50 -20.18 -14.08 -3.39
C TRP A 50 -18.99 -13.34 -3.99
N SER A 51 -19.22 -12.17 -4.59
CA SER A 51 -18.14 -11.32 -5.11
C SER A 51 -17.23 -10.80 -3.98
N GLY A 52 -17.80 -10.37 -2.86
CA GLY A 52 -17.03 -9.96 -1.68
C GLY A 52 -16.18 -11.08 -1.11
N ALA A 53 -16.75 -12.28 -0.98
CA ALA A 53 -16.05 -13.47 -0.51
C ALA A 53 -14.91 -13.89 -1.45
N ALA A 54 -15.16 -13.89 -2.77
CA ALA A 54 -14.15 -14.16 -3.78
C ALA A 54 -13.00 -13.15 -3.73
N GLY A 55 -13.31 -11.86 -3.57
CA GLY A 55 -12.30 -10.80 -3.41
C GLY A 55 -11.47 -10.97 -2.14
N ALA A 56 -12.10 -11.35 -1.02
CA ALA A 56 -11.40 -11.60 0.24
C ALA A 56 -10.48 -12.82 0.16
N MET A 57 -10.93 -13.90 -0.48
CA MET A 57 -10.09 -15.08 -0.72
C MET A 57 -8.89 -14.74 -1.61
N LEU A 58 -9.13 -14.00 -2.69
CA LEU A 58 -8.08 -13.57 -3.61
C LEU A 58 -7.09 -12.61 -2.91
N SER A 59 -7.57 -11.74 -2.01
CA SER A 59 -6.73 -10.89 -1.17
C SER A 59 -5.71 -11.71 -0.39
N LEU A 60 -6.10 -12.83 0.22
CA LEU A 60 -5.18 -13.70 0.97
C LEU A 60 -4.12 -14.33 0.06
N ILE A 61 -4.51 -14.78 -1.14
CA ILE A 61 -3.58 -15.36 -2.12
C ILE A 61 -2.57 -14.31 -2.58
N VAL A 62 -3.06 -13.14 -2.99
CA VAL A 62 -2.24 -12.01 -3.47
C VAL A 62 -1.33 -11.47 -2.36
N TYR A 63 -1.83 -11.43 -1.12
CA TYR A 63 -1.05 -11.12 0.08
C TYR A 63 0.11 -12.09 0.26
N TYR A 64 -0.17 -13.40 0.27
CA TYR A 64 0.81 -14.44 0.57
C TYR A 64 1.88 -14.58 -0.52
N PHE A 65 1.48 -14.65 -1.78
CA PHE A 65 2.39 -14.91 -2.89
C PHE A 65 3.05 -13.64 -3.46
N GLY A 66 2.33 -12.52 -3.48
CA GLY A 66 2.80 -11.29 -4.11
C GLY A 66 3.36 -10.31 -3.09
N PHE A 67 2.47 -9.77 -2.26
CA PHE A 67 2.78 -8.59 -1.47
C PHE A 67 3.75 -8.86 -0.32
N LEU A 68 3.66 -10.00 0.37
CA LEU A 68 4.61 -10.36 1.44
C LEU A 68 6.07 -10.28 0.97
N LYS A 69 6.37 -10.88 -0.19
CA LYS A 69 7.71 -10.83 -0.80
C LYS A 69 8.11 -9.41 -1.19
N ILE A 70 7.17 -8.59 -1.66
CA ILE A 70 7.43 -7.19 -2.02
C ILE A 70 7.75 -6.36 -0.78
N VAL A 71 6.98 -6.53 0.30
CA VAL A 71 7.12 -5.81 1.57
C VAL A 71 8.43 -6.18 2.25
N ASP A 72 8.72 -7.47 2.40
CA ASP A 72 9.95 -7.92 3.07
C ASP A 72 11.19 -7.44 2.27
N ARG A 73 11.13 -7.43 0.94
CA ARG A 73 12.19 -6.87 0.09
C ARG A 73 12.28 -5.35 0.21
N ASN A 74 11.16 -4.65 0.36
CA ASN A 74 11.16 -3.20 0.59
C ASN A 74 11.81 -2.89 1.94
N ILE A 75 11.31 -3.48 3.03
CA ILE A 75 11.85 -3.35 4.38
C ILE A 75 13.34 -3.69 4.43
N GLY A 76 13.76 -4.82 3.86
CA GLY A 76 15.17 -5.22 3.83
C GLY A 76 16.07 -4.17 3.16
N ARG A 77 15.60 -3.53 2.08
CA ARG A 77 16.35 -2.43 1.43
C ARG A 77 16.41 -1.17 2.28
N ILE A 78 15.30 -0.84 2.96
CA ILE A 78 15.24 0.30 3.87
C ILE A 78 16.27 0.12 5.00
N LEU A 79 16.34 -1.10 5.55
CA LEU A 79 17.23 -1.44 6.66
C LEU A 79 18.70 -1.59 6.23
N ALA A 80 18.96 -2.09 5.02
CA ALA A 80 20.30 -2.31 4.49
C ALA A 80 21.02 -1.03 4.04
N LYS A 81 20.30 0.09 3.83
CA LYS A 81 20.92 1.37 3.48
C LYS A 81 21.65 1.94 4.71
N LYS A 82 22.99 2.02 4.62
CA LYS A 82 23.84 2.73 5.59
C LYS A 82 23.96 4.20 5.19
N GLY A 83 23.56 5.12 6.07
CA GLY A 83 23.66 6.57 5.87
C GLY A 83 22.31 7.31 5.92
N LYS A 84 22.36 8.65 5.88
CA LYS A 84 21.17 9.53 5.84
C LYS A 84 20.56 9.47 4.44
N ILE A 85 19.26 9.20 4.32
CA ILE A 85 18.60 9.04 3.02
C ILE A 85 17.58 10.17 2.84
N CYS A 86 17.65 10.90 1.74
CA CYS A 86 16.64 11.90 1.36
C CYS A 86 15.29 11.23 1.07
N ILE A 87 14.20 11.79 1.63
CA ILE A 87 12.80 11.35 1.46
C ILE A 87 12.45 11.07 -0.01
N PHE A 88 12.94 11.90 -0.95
CA PHE A 88 12.57 11.84 -2.37
C PHE A 88 13.30 10.76 -3.19
N GLY A 89 14.48 10.31 -2.77
CA GLY A 89 15.20 9.20 -3.43
C GLY A 89 14.85 7.82 -2.86
N PHE A 90 13.93 7.79 -1.89
CA PHE A 90 13.70 6.65 -1.03
C PHE A 90 12.54 5.76 -1.48
N GLN A 91 11.55 6.31 -2.19
CA GLN A 91 10.44 5.52 -2.67
C GLN A 91 10.88 4.75 -3.93
N PRO A 92 11.04 3.41 -3.89
CA PRO A 92 11.51 2.67 -5.05
C PRO A 92 10.56 2.90 -6.23
N TRP A 93 11.09 2.89 -7.45
CA TRP A 93 10.31 2.92 -8.70
C TRP A 93 9.11 1.95 -8.67
N LYS A 94 9.22 0.85 -7.92
CA LYS A 94 8.15 -0.13 -7.65
C LYS A 94 6.94 0.41 -6.86
N SER A 95 7.15 1.34 -5.95
CA SER A 95 6.05 1.98 -5.19
C SER A 95 5.41 3.12 -5.99
N TYR A 96 6.20 3.82 -6.80
CA TYR A 96 5.66 4.69 -7.86
C TYR A 96 4.87 3.90 -8.89
N PHE A 97 5.33 2.69 -9.25
CA PHE A 97 4.60 1.77 -10.13
C PHE A 97 3.27 1.31 -9.50
N MET A 98 3.22 1.05 -8.19
CA MET A 98 1.95 0.81 -7.48
C MET A 98 1.01 2.01 -7.58
N ILE A 99 1.50 3.23 -7.33
CA ILE A 99 0.70 4.46 -7.46
C ILE A 99 0.24 4.68 -8.91
N ALA A 100 1.10 4.44 -9.90
CA ALA A 100 0.76 4.54 -11.32
C ALA A 100 -0.26 3.47 -11.75
N LEU A 101 -0.16 2.26 -11.19
CA LEU A 101 -1.13 1.18 -11.40
C LEU A 101 -2.48 1.53 -10.76
N MET A 102 -2.48 2.16 -9.58
CA MET A 102 -3.70 2.68 -8.95
C MET A 102 -4.35 3.81 -9.74
N ILE A 103 -3.57 4.78 -10.21
CA ILE A 103 -4.05 5.90 -11.03
C ILE A 103 -4.56 5.35 -12.38
N GLY A 104 -3.80 4.47 -13.02
CA GLY A 104 -4.14 3.84 -14.30
C GLY A 104 -5.38 2.96 -14.22
N MET A 105 -5.55 2.18 -13.15
CA MET A 105 -6.81 1.46 -12.92
C MET A 105 -7.96 2.42 -12.68
N GLY A 106 -7.78 3.44 -11.82
CA GLY A 106 -8.83 4.43 -11.55
C GLY A 106 -9.31 5.19 -12.78
N THR A 107 -8.39 5.57 -13.68
CA THR A 107 -8.72 6.26 -14.94
C THR A 107 -9.32 5.32 -15.98
N ALA A 108 -8.78 4.09 -16.12
CA ALA A 108 -9.35 3.07 -17.01
C ALA A 108 -10.78 2.67 -16.59
N LEU A 109 -11.08 2.68 -15.29
CA LEU A 109 -12.41 2.40 -14.75
C LEU A 109 -13.44 3.49 -14.99
N ARG A 110 -13.03 4.76 -15.05
CA ARG A 110 -13.97 5.86 -15.32
C ARG A 110 -14.47 5.86 -16.77
N HIS A 111 -13.69 5.24 -17.66
CA HIS A 111 -13.97 5.18 -19.09
C HIS A 111 -14.51 3.84 -19.60
N SER A 112 -14.40 2.76 -18.82
CA SER A 112 -14.81 1.41 -19.25
C SER A 112 -16.21 1.04 -18.76
N SER A 113 -17.04 0.51 -19.67
CA SER A 113 -18.37 -0.07 -19.45
C SER A 113 -18.34 -1.43 -18.71
N LEU A 114 -17.31 -1.71 -17.90
CA LEU A 114 -17.14 -3.00 -17.24
C LEU A 114 -18.16 -3.22 -16.11
N PRO A 115 -18.65 -4.46 -15.90
CA PRO A 115 -19.55 -4.77 -14.81
C PRO A 115 -18.90 -4.51 -13.45
N ARG A 116 -19.53 -3.68 -12.62
CA ARG A 116 -18.98 -3.17 -11.35
C ARG A 116 -18.64 -4.26 -10.32
N HIS A 117 -19.23 -5.45 -10.44
CA HIS A 117 -19.01 -6.56 -9.51
C HIS A 117 -17.62 -7.22 -9.67
N TYR A 118 -17.12 -7.41 -10.90
CA TYR A 118 -15.75 -7.93 -11.10
C TYR A 118 -14.67 -6.97 -10.59
N LEU A 119 -14.94 -5.67 -10.74
CA LEU A 119 -14.04 -4.63 -10.24
C LEU A 119 -14.00 -4.61 -8.72
N ALA A 120 -15.13 -4.81 -8.05
CA ALA A 120 -15.17 -4.93 -6.60
C ALA A 120 -14.32 -6.12 -6.09
N ILE A 121 -14.32 -7.26 -6.79
CA ILE A 121 -13.46 -8.41 -6.45
C ILE A 121 -11.98 -8.03 -6.48
N ILE A 122 -11.53 -7.39 -7.57
CA ILE A 122 -10.13 -6.98 -7.74
C ILE A 122 -9.73 -5.92 -6.71
N TYR A 123 -10.62 -4.96 -6.43
CA TYR A 123 -10.35 -3.89 -5.49
C TYR A 123 -10.31 -4.39 -4.04
N ILE A 124 -11.18 -5.33 -3.66
CA ILE A 124 -11.09 -6.01 -2.35
C ILE A 124 -9.80 -6.85 -2.27
N ALA A 125 -9.45 -7.57 -3.36
CA ALA A 125 -8.25 -8.38 -3.39
C ALA A 125 -6.99 -7.54 -3.15
N MET A 126 -6.83 -6.46 -3.91
CA MET A 126 -5.68 -5.57 -3.81
C MET A 126 -5.71 -4.76 -2.51
N GLY A 127 -6.86 -4.17 -2.16
CA GLY A 127 -7.02 -3.36 -0.95
C GLY A 127 -6.78 -4.18 0.31
N GLY A 128 -7.38 -5.37 0.41
CA GLY A 128 -7.18 -6.30 1.51
C GLY A 128 -5.72 -6.77 1.62
N ALA A 129 -5.08 -7.12 0.49
CA ALA A 129 -3.69 -7.54 0.50
C ALA A 129 -2.74 -6.44 0.99
N MET A 130 -3.03 -5.18 0.64
CA MET A 130 -2.28 -4.01 1.10
C MET A 130 -2.48 -3.74 2.59
N LEU A 131 -3.72 -3.85 3.09
CA LEU A 131 -4.02 -3.71 4.51
C LEU A 131 -3.31 -4.78 5.35
N LEU A 132 -3.40 -6.06 4.94
CA LEU A 132 -2.71 -7.17 5.61
C LEU A 132 -1.20 -6.98 5.62
N SER A 133 -0.64 -6.54 4.49
CA SER A 133 0.78 -6.25 4.35
C SER A 133 1.27 -5.08 5.19
N SER A 134 0.41 -4.09 5.45
CA SER A 134 0.77 -2.93 6.27
C SER A 134 1.18 -3.34 7.69
N VAL A 135 0.57 -4.40 8.23
CA VAL A 135 0.90 -4.97 9.54
C VAL A 135 2.39 -5.31 9.65
N ARG A 136 3.01 -5.78 8.56
CA ARG A 136 4.44 -6.13 8.53
C ARG A 136 5.32 -4.90 8.69
N TYR A 137 4.96 -3.78 8.05
CA TYR A 137 5.67 -2.50 8.23
C TYR A 137 5.58 -2.03 9.68
N PHE A 138 4.38 -2.06 10.28
CA PHE A 138 4.19 -1.66 11.68
C PHE A 138 4.95 -2.58 12.66
N ARG A 139 4.94 -3.90 12.43
CA ARG A 139 5.73 -4.84 13.23
C ARG A 139 7.22 -4.54 13.17
N THR A 140 7.76 -4.27 11.98
CA THR A 140 9.17 -3.88 11.85
C THR A 140 9.44 -2.53 12.51
N PHE A 141 8.53 -1.57 12.38
CA PHE A 141 8.66 -0.27 13.04
C PHE A 141 8.73 -0.40 14.57
N ILE A 142 7.84 -1.19 15.19
CA ILE A 142 7.85 -1.45 16.64
C ILE A 142 9.18 -2.11 17.04
N LYS A 143 9.62 -3.15 16.31
CA LYS A 143 10.92 -3.79 16.58
C LYS A 143 12.08 -2.81 16.56
N LEU A 144 12.11 -1.88 15.60
CA LEU A 144 13.15 -0.85 15.51
C LEU A 144 13.10 0.20 16.64
N ILE A 145 11.95 0.34 17.32
CA ILE A 145 11.82 1.19 18.51
C ILE A 145 12.34 0.43 19.73
N THR A 146 11.91 -0.82 19.91
CA THR A 146 12.25 -1.64 21.08
C THR A 146 13.73 -2.03 21.14
N ASP A 147 14.38 -2.31 20.01
CA ASP A 147 15.81 -2.70 19.93
C ASP A 147 16.79 -1.56 20.31
N LYS A 148 16.29 -0.35 20.57
CA LYS A 148 17.07 0.81 21.01
C LYS A 148 16.87 1.14 22.50
N SER A 149 16.11 0.33 23.24
CA SER A 149 15.95 0.42 24.71
C SER A 149 16.86 -0.57 25.41
#